data_AF-A0A9Q3HV22-F1
#
_entry.id   AF-A0A9Q3HV22-F1
#
_cell.length_a   1.000
_cell.length_b   1.000
_cell.length_c   1.000
_cell.angle_alpha   90.00
_cell.angle_beta   90.00
_cell.angle_gamma   90.00
#
_symmetry.space_group_name_H-M   'P 1'
#
loop_
_entity.id
_entity.type
_entity.pdbx_description
1 polymer ?
#
loop_
_entity_poly.entity_id
_entity_poly.type
_entity_poly.pdbx_seq_one_letter_code
_entity_poly.pdbx_strand_id
1 'polypeptide(L)'
;MEALKQLPEASSWPKFSETGEYDHMELIDYIDGLFIDVPSIPDYWITARLNTSFKGHASIWYTEMKEIHGRRNWPRWKSQII
;
A
#
# COMPACT_ATOMS: atom_id res chain seq x y z
N MET A 1 -5.19 16.25 -11.27
CA MET A 1 -4.88 15.05 -12.09
C MET A 1 -3.39 14.88 -12.38
N GLU A 2 -2.56 15.92 -12.30
CA GLU A 2 -1.13 15.82 -12.67
C GLU A 2 -0.29 14.96 -11.71
N ALA A 3 -0.54 15.02 -10.40
CA ALA A 3 0.13 14.18 -9.41
C ALA A 3 -0.12 12.67 -9.62
N LEU A 4 -1.28 12.29 -10.16
CA LEU A 4 -1.63 10.89 -10.41
C LEU A 4 -0.78 10.28 -11.53
N LYS A 5 -0.35 11.10 -12.50
CA LYS A 5 0.51 10.67 -13.61
C LYS A 5 1.97 10.47 -13.18
N GLN A 6 2.36 11.04 -12.04
CA GLN A 6 3.70 10.88 -11.47
C GLN A 6 3.82 9.59 -10.66
N LEU A 7 2.69 8.98 -10.28
CA LEU A 7 2.71 7.69 -9.60
C LEU A 7 3.07 6.57 -10.58
N PRO A 8 4.00 5.67 -10.21
CA PRO A 8 4.24 4.45 -10.96
C PRO A 8 2.97 3.58 -10.99
N GLU A 9 2.88 2.73 -12.01
CA GLU A 9 1.76 1.80 -12.16
C GLU A 9 1.66 0.87 -10.94
N ALA A 10 0.45 0.65 -10.43
CA ALA A 10 0.22 -0.20 -9.26
C ALA A 10 0.68 -1.67 -9.44
N SER A 11 0.83 -2.11 -10.69
CA SER A 11 1.41 -3.40 -11.07
C SER A 11 2.88 -3.52 -10.64
N SER A 12 3.64 -2.42 -10.76
CA SER A 12 5.07 -2.32 -10.46
C SER A 12 5.42 -2.24 -8.98
N TRP A 13 4.42 -2.07 -8.10
CA TRP A 13 4.66 -1.94 -6.67
C TRP A 13 5.13 -3.27 -6.08
N PRO A 14 5.99 -3.24 -5.03
CA PRO A 14 6.43 -4.43 -4.31
C PRO A 14 5.25 -5.30 -3.87
N LYS A 15 5.50 -6.61 -3.81
CA LYS A 15 4.46 -7.58 -3.45
C LYS A 15 4.70 -8.07 -2.04
N PHE A 16 3.64 -8.08 -1.25
CA PHE A 16 3.65 -8.58 0.11
C PHE A 16 2.89 -9.89 0.19
N SER A 17 3.58 -10.94 0.59
CA SER A 17 3.06 -12.32 0.64
C SER A 17 2.89 -12.87 2.06
N GLU A 18 3.25 -12.10 3.10
CA GLU A 18 3.43 -12.53 4.51
C GLU A 18 4.49 -13.63 4.73
N THR A 19 4.97 -14.31 3.69
CA THR A 19 5.94 -15.41 3.79
C THR A 19 7.39 -15.01 3.56
N GLY A 20 7.64 -13.83 2.99
CA GLY A 20 8.98 -13.28 2.81
C GLY A 20 9.46 -12.52 4.04
N GLU A 21 10.72 -12.74 4.43
CA GLU A 21 11.32 -12.19 5.67
C GLU A 21 11.30 -10.66 5.72
N TYR A 22 11.29 -9.98 4.56
CA TYR A 22 11.36 -8.51 4.46
C TYR A 22 10.33 -7.88 3.51
N ASP A 23 9.40 -8.66 2.94
CA ASP A 23 8.43 -8.18 1.95
C ASP A 23 7.56 -7.01 2.49
N HIS A 24 7.33 -6.95 3.80
CA HIS A 24 6.57 -5.90 4.46
C HIS A 24 7.35 -4.58 4.54
N MET A 25 8.65 -4.66 4.86
CA MET A 25 9.54 -3.49 4.94
C MET A 25 9.76 -2.88 3.56
N GLU A 26 10.00 -3.70 2.54
CA GLU A 26 10.13 -3.23 1.16
C GLU A 26 8.87 -2.51 0.67
N LEU A 27 7.69 -3.04 0.98
CA LEU A 27 6.43 -2.38 0.66
C LEU A 27 6.27 -1.06 1.42
N ILE A 28 6.59 -1.04 2.71
CA ILE A 28 6.48 0.17 3.54
C ILE A 28 7.40 1.28 3.03
N ASP A 29 8.67 0.97 2.81
CA ASP A 29 9.68 1.94 2.37
C ASP A 29 9.34 2.48 0.98
N TYR A 30 8.84 1.63 0.09
CA TYR A 30 8.39 2.03 -1.24
C TYR A 30 7.23 3.02 -1.18
N ILE A 31 6.20 2.74 -0.37
CA ILE A 31 5.03 3.62 -0.25
C ILE A 31 5.39 4.94 0.44
N ASP A 32 6.24 4.92 1.47
CA ASP A 32 6.76 6.14 2.08
C ASP A 32 7.53 6.99 1.05
N GLY A 33 8.33 6.35 0.19
CA GLY A 33 8.99 7.00 -0.95
C GLY A 33 8.01 7.72 -1.88
N LEU A 34 6.86 7.12 -2.20
CA LEU A 34 5.84 7.77 -3.05
C LEU A 34 5.29 9.07 -2.43
N PHE A 35 5.13 9.12 -1.12
CA PHE A 35 4.70 10.34 -0.42
C PHE A 35 5.79 11.41 -0.38
N ILE A 36 7.06 11.02 -0.37
CA ILE A 36 8.20 11.94 -0.45
C ILE A 36 8.33 12.50 -1.88
N ASP A 37 8.26 11.63 -2.89
CA ASP A 37 8.45 11.99 -4.29
C ASP A 37 7.26 12.78 -4.85
N VAL A 38 6.05 12.51 -4.36
CA VAL A 38 4.81 13.17 -4.77
C VAL A 38 4.06 13.72 -3.55
N PRO A 39 4.55 14.79 -2.88
CA PRO A 39 3.97 15.30 -1.62
C PRO A 39 2.50 15.72 -1.72
N SER A 40 2.05 16.09 -2.92
CA SER A 40 0.67 16.49 -3.19
C SER A 40 -0.29 15.31 -3.38
N ILE A 41 0.19 14.06 -3.37
CA ILE A 41 -0.67 12.91 -3.63
C ILE A 41 -1.63 12.69 -2.46
N PRO A 42 -2.96 12.67 -2.73
CA PRO A 42 -3.91 12.30 -1.69
C PRO A 42 -3.72 10.84 -1.31
N ASP A 43 -3.70 10.59 0.00
CA ASP A 43 -3.55 9.26 0.60
C ASP A 43 -4.47 8.18 -0.02
N TYR A 44 -5.73 8.55 -0.28
CA TYR A 44 -6.73 7.63 -0.83
C TYR A 44 -6.34 7.06 -2.21
N TRP A 45 -5.51 7.77 -3.00
CA TRP A 45 -5.03 7.24 -4.27
C TRP A 45 -4.01 6.13 -4.08
N ILE A 46 -3.22 6.19 -3.01
CA ILE A 46 -2.25 5.16 -2.66
C ILE A 46 -2.98 3.97 -2.05
N THR A 47 -3.83 4.21 -1.05
CA THR A 47 -4.53 3.14 -0.33
C THR A 47 -5.57 2.40 -1.18
N ALA A 48 -6.12 3.05 -2.21
CA ALA A 48 -6.96 2.39 -3.22
C ALA A 48 -6.20 1.37 -4.10
N ARG A 49 -4.87 1.52 -4.23
CA ARG A 49 -4.01 0.66 -5.07
C ARG A 49 -3.30 -0.43 -4.27
N LEU A 50 -3.21 -0.28 -2.94
CA LEU A 50 -2.55 -1.24 -2.05
C LEU A 50 -2.99 -2.70 -2.26
N ASN A 51 -4.24 -2.96 -2.64
CA ASN A 51 -4.71 -4.33 -2.91
C ASN A 51 -3.91 -5.07 -4.00
N THR A 52 -3.26 -4.35 -4.92
CA THR A 52 -2.45 -4.97 -5.98
C THR A 52 -1.09 -5.44 -5.48
N SER A 53 -0.67 -5.01 -4.30
CA SER A 53 0.57 -5.41 -3.64
C SER A 53 0.40 -6.67 -2.79
N PHE A 54 -0.77 -6.92 -2.22
CA PHE A 54 -1.01 -8.09 -1.39
C PHE A 54 -1.24 -9.37 -2.22
N LYS A 55 -0.58 -10.46 -1.83
CA LYS A 55 -0.70 -11.79 -2.45
C LYS A 55 -0.94 -12.87 -1.39
N GLY A 56 -1.56 -13.98 -1.80
CA GLY A 56 -1.80 -15.12 -0.91
C GLY A 56 -2.66 -14.73 0.30
N HIS A 57 -2.26 -15.19 1.49
CA HIS A 57 -2.97 -14.90 2.74
C HIS A 57 -3.03 -13.41 3.07
N ALA A 58 -2.01 -12.64 2.71
CA ALA A 58 -1.97 -11.19 2.89
C ALA A 58 -3.10 -10.46 2.15
N SER A 59 -3.54 -10.99 1.00
CA SER A 59 -4.65 -10.43 0.22
C SER A 59 -6.00 -10.66 0.90
N ILE A 60 -6.16 -11.83 1.52
CA ILE A 60 -7.36 -12.18 2.30
C ILE A 60 -7.42 -11.26 3.53
N TRP A 61 -6.34 -11.20 4.30
CA TRP A 61 -6.20 -10.31 5.45
C TRP A 61 -6.50 -8.85 5.10
N TYR A 62 -5.94 -8.32 4.01
CA TYR A 62 -6.18 -6.93 3.60
C TYR A 62 -7.64 -6.66 3.27
N THR A 63 -8.34 -7.65 2.72
CA THR A 63 -9.77 -7.55 2.40
C THR A 63 -10.61 -7.54 3.67
N GLU A 64 -10.35 -8.47 4.60
CA GLU A 64 -11.02 -8.53 5.90
C GLU A 64 -10.81 -7.25 6.71
N MET A 65 -9.57 -6.75 6.78
CA MET A 65 -9.27 -5.48 7.47
C MET A 65 -10.02 -4.29 6.87
N LYS A 66 -10.21 -4.26 5.54
CA LYS A 66 -11.01 -3.24 4.87
C LYS A 66 -12.49 -3.34 5.19
N GLU A 67 -13.04 -4.54 5.34
CA GLU A 67 -14.44 -4.73 5.72
C GLU A 67 -14.70 -4.31 7.17
N ILE A 68 -13.83 -4.72 8.08
CA ILE A 68 -13.96 -4.44 9.52
C ILE A 68 -13.77 -2.95 9.81
N HIS A 69 -12.86 -2.29 9.09
CA HIS A 69 -12.40 -0.96 9.45
C HIS A 69 -12.64 0.13 8.40
N GLY A 70 -13.16 -0.22 7.23
CA GLY A 70 -13.41 0.70 6.14
C GLY A 70 -12.13 1.28 5.52
N ARG A 71 -12.26 2.47 4.93
CA ARG A 71 -11.14 3.19 4.31
C ARG A 71 -10.23 3.76 5.41
N ARG A 72 -8.97 3.35 5.40
CA ARG A 72 -7.93 3.82 6.31
C ARG A 72 -6.84 4.55 5.55
N ASN A 73 -6.22 5.52 6.22
CA ASN A 73 -5.06 6.21 5.69
C ASN A 73 -3.79 5.36 5.80
N TRP A 74 -2.77 5.70 5.03
CA TRP A 74 -1.49 4.98 4.99
C TRP A 74 -0.84 4.80 6.36
N PRO A 75 -0.73 5.82 7.25
CA PRO A 75 -0.15 5.61 8.58
C PRO A 75 -0.83 4.50 9.38
N ARG A 76 -2.15 4.35 9.23
CA ARG A 76 -2.90 3.29 9.89
C ARG A 76 -2.64 1.93 9.24
N TRP A 77 -2.58 1.85 7.91
CA TRP A 77 -2.19 0.61 7.22
C TRP A 77 -0.78 0.17 7.56
N LYS A 78 0.19 1.10 7.54
CA LYS A 78 1.57 0.86 7.96
C LYS A 78 1.65 0.24 9.35
N SER A 79 0.88 0.76 10.31
CA SER A 79 0.84 0.20 11.68
C SER A 79 0.26 -1.22 11.80
N GLN A 80 -0.41 -1.72 10.76
CA GLN A 80 -1.01 -3.06 10.73
C GLN A 80 -0.21 -4.06 9.88
N ILE A 81 0.69 -3.56 9.01
CA ILE A 81 1.57 -4.37 8.15
C ILE A 81 2.85 -4.79 8.91
N ILE A 82 3.21 -4.06 9.98
CA ILE A 82 4.32 -4.35 10.91
C ILE A 82 3.93 -5.48 11.88
#